data_AF-A0A3B1DDM6-F1
#
_entry.id   AF-A0A3B1DDM6-F1
#
_cell.length_a   1.000
_cell.length_b   1.000
_cell.length_c   1.000
_cell.angle_alpha   90.00
_cell.angle_beta   90.00
_cell.angle_gamma   90.00
#
_symmetry.space_group_name_H-M   'P 1'
#
loop_
_entity.id
_entity.type
_entity.pdbx_description
1 polymer ?
#
loop_
_entity_poly.entity_id
_entity_poly.type
_entity_poly.pdbx_seq_one_letter_code
_entity_poly.pdbx_strand_id
1 'polypeptide(L)'
;MSMRSWLVVVLGSMLSFLHVDVNGASGDGSETTASEDRFAQYIEGYTEEHSYAPGETIRFHVSTTSPTFTIKVSRIVFPWWNYDPALVTVTDIPGEFHPIPEQGWLGANWPMSYEMVVDETWVTGSYMAQFVTENGSVHYHPFFVRPAVFGSVSRMAFVGNFSTLASYNTWGGRDYYTMPRAYKASLRRPFYYGSGKGRSQWSHRMHCHLEQYGYEMEYITEWDIEQQPEILREYDVIVFAGHHEYVSTTFYDALQDHHDRGGHLAMFDAD
;
A
#
# COMPACT_ATOMS: atom_id res chain seq x y z
N MET A 1 -33.36 -29.62 -5.35
CA MET A 1 -31.96 -29.86 -5.76
C MET A 1 -31.07 -29.38 -4.63
N SER A 2 -30.27 -30.27 -4.03
CA SER A 2 -29.34 -29.93 -2.95
C SER A 2 -28.05 -29.39 -3.58
N MET A 3 -27.74 -28.11 -3.36
CA MET A 3 -26.46 -27.51 -3.73
C MET A 3 -25.41 -27.96 -2.71
N ARG A 4 -24.37 -28.63 -3.20
CA ARG A 4 -23.16 -28.92 -2.44
C ARG A 4 -22.21 -27.75 -2.60
N SER A 5 -21.98 -27.00 -1.51
CA SER A 5 -20.94 -25.99 -1.43
C SER A 5 -19.59 -26.68 -1.23
N TRP A 6 -18.60 -26.34 -2.03
CA TRP A 6 -17.23 -26.80 -1.86
C TRP A 6 -16.42 -25.73 -1.13
N LEU A 7 -15.95 -26.06 0.07
CA LEU A 7 -14.94 -25.30 0.79
C LEU A 7 -13.58 -25.93 0.47
N VAL A 8 -12.69 -25.19 -0.20
CA VAL A 8 -11.30 -25.61 -0.41
C VAL A 8 -10.44 -24.84 0.57
N VAL A 9 -10.03 -25.50 1.66
CA VAL A 9 -9.01 -24.99 2.59
C VAL A 9 -7.67 -25.58 2.15
N VAL A 10 -6.76 -24.75 1.66
CA VAL A 10 -5.36 -25.13 1.44
C VAL A 10 -4.54 -24.63 2.62
N LEU A 11 -4.17 -25.55 3.52
CA LEU A 11 -3.20 -25.28 4.58
C LEU A 11 -1.79 -25.50 4.02
N GLY A 12 -1.04 -24.42 3.84
CA GLY A 12 0.36 -24.46 3.42
C GLY A 12 1.22 -23.61 4.35
N SER A 13 1.71 -24.21 5.44
CA SER A 13 2.76 -23.64 6.26
C SER A 13 4.14 -23.96 5.65
N MET A 14 4.89 -22.92 5.26
CA MET A 14 6.33 -23.03 5.03
C MET A 14 7.05 -22.08 5.98
N LEU A 15 7.64 -22.65 7.04
CA LEU A 15 8.67 -21.97 7.83
C LEU A 15 9.95 -21.88 6.99
N SER A 16 10.51 -20.68 6.90
CA SER A 16 11.89 -20.46 6.46
C SER A 16 12.63 -19.76 7.60
N PHE A 17 13.65 -20.41 8.17
CA PHE A 17 14.58 -19.79 9.11
C PHE A 17 15.65 -19.04 8.32
N LEU A 18 15.78 -17.72 8.54
CA LEU A 18 16.98 -16.97 8.12
C LEU A 18 17.88 -16.78 9.34
N HIS A 19 19.11 -17.29 9.25
CA HIS A 19 20.21 -16.96 10.15
C HIS A 19 20.78 -15.61 9.69
N VAL A 20 20.83 -14.62 10.59
CA VAL A 20 21.58 -13.39 10.36
C VAL A 20 22.84 -13.46 11.21
N ASP A 21 23.97 -13.67 10.56
CA ASP A 21 25.28 -13.54 11.19
C ASP A 21 25.55 -12.07 11.50
N VAL A 22 25.65 -11.74 12.77
CA VAL A 22 26.17 -10.45 13.26
C VAL A 22 27.63 -10.68 13.61
N ASN A 23 28.54 -10.39 12.67
CA ASN A 23 29.96 -10.27 12.98
C ASN A 23 30.43 -8.85 12.68
N GLY A 24 30.87 -8.19 13.75
CA GLY A 24 31.41 -6.84 13.73
C GLY A 24 32.77 -6.74 13.06
N ALA A 25 33.14 -5.52 12.70
CA ALA A 25 34.47 -5.18 12.26
C ALA A 25 34.96 -3.94 13.04
N SER A 26 35.98 -4.17 13.86
CA SER A 26 36.95 -3.17 14.29
C SER A 26 38.09 -3.13 13.26
N GLY A 27 38.54 -1.92 12.88
CA GLY A 27 39.65 -1.76 11.93
C GLY A 27 40.03 -0.29 11.69
N ASP A 28 41.17 0.06 12.29
CA ASP A 28 42.16 1.14 12.11
C ASP A 28 42.15 2.00 10.81
N GLY A 29 42.61 3.24 10.95
CA GLY A 29 42.53 4.36 10.02
C GLY A 29 43.52 4.36 8.85
N SER A 30 43.12 5.06 7.77
CA SER A 30 43.99 5.97 7.01
C SER A 30 43.14 6.88 6.11
N GLU A 31 43.56 8.13 6.01
CA GLU A 31 42.85 9.25 5.38
C GLU A 31 42.53 9.01 3.90
N THR A 32 41.29 9.29 3.52
CA THR A 32 40.93 9.69 2.15
C THR A 32 39.98 10.87 2.22
N THR A 33 40.47 12.02 1.77
CA THR A 33 39.73 13.25 1.53
C THR A 33 38.76 13.07 0.35
N ALA A 34 37.57 12.54 0.65
CA ALA A 34 36.34 12.62 -0.15
C ALA A 34 35.17 12.08 0.69
N SER A 35 34.76 12.80 1.74
CA SER A 35 33.76 12.30 2.69
C SER A 35 32.73 13.35 3.14
N GLU A 36 32.42 14.36 2.33
CA GLU A 36 31.46 15.40 2.75
C GLU A 36 30.00 15.16 2.34
N ASP A 37 29.63 14.00 1.77
CA ASP A 37 28.20 13.68 1.58
C ASP A 37 27.88 12.18 1.59
N ARG A 38 28.32 11.47 2.65
CA ARG A 38 28.13 10.01 2.78
C ARG A 38 26.94 9.59 3.65
N PHE A 39 26.09 10.53 4.07
CA PHE A 39 24.88 10.19 4.82
C PHE A 39 23.71 10.03 3.85
N ALA A 40 23.01 8.89 3.95
CA ALA A 40 21.77 8.68 3.22
C ALA A 40 20.82 9.85 3.50
N GLN A 41 20.30 10.50 2.45
CA GLN A 41 19.33 11.57 2.65
C GLN A 41 18.04 10.94 3.16
N TYR A 42 17.37 11.62 4.08
CA TYR A 42 16.07 11.18 4.56
C TYR A 42 15.02 11.47 3.50
N ILE A 43 14.11 10.53 3.26
CA ILE A 43 12.90 10.75 2.46
C ILE A 43 11.80 9.84 2.97
N GLU A 44 10.62 10.40 3.18
CA GLU A 44 9.39 9.67 3.47
C GLU A 44 8.22 10.39 2.81
N GLY A 45 7.19 9.66 2.37
CA GLY A 45 6.02 10.28 1.77
C GLY A 45 4.77 9.43 1.84
N TYR A 46 3.65 10.07 1.51
CA TYR A 46 2.32 9.45 1.45
C TYR A 46 1.42 10.22 0.48
N THR A 47 0.26 9.65 0.15
CA THR A 47 -0.81 10.34 -0.59
C THR A 47 -2.06 10.54 0.28
N GLU A 48 -2.91 11.50 -0.08
CA GLU A 48 -4.11 11.84 0.73
C GLU A 48 -5.09 10.69 0.87
N GLU A 49 -5.31 9.96 -0.23
CA GLU A 49 -6.19 8.81 -0.35
C GLU A 49 -5.39 7.58 -0.81
N HIS A 50 -6.00 6.40 -0.76
CA HIS A 50 -5.37 5.12 -1.13
C HIS A 50 -6.09 4.41 -2.29
N SER A 51 -7.08 5.07 -2.88
CA SER A 51 -7.88 4.60 -4.01
C SER A 51 -8.22 5.79 -4.88
N TYR A 52 -7.91 5.71 -6.17
CA TYR A 52 -8.16 6.77 -7.14
C TYR A 52 -8.74 6.19 -8.43
N ALA A 53 -9.78 6.81 -8.99
CA ALA A 53 -10.27 6.51 -10.32
C ALA A 53 -9.47 7.31 -11.38
N PRO A 54 -9.46 6.86 -12.64
CA PRO A 54 -9.00 7.68 -13.76
C PRO A 54 -9.61 9.09 -13.73
N GLY A 55 -8.77 10.10 -13.99
CA GLY A 55 -9.14 11.52 -13.89
C GLY A 55 -9.11 12.12 -12.48
N GLU A 56 -9.01 11.32 -11.42
CA GLU A 56 -8.83 11.84 -10.05
C GLU A 56 -7.40 12.32 -9.83
N THR A 57 -7.21 13.21 -8.84
CA THR A 57 -5.91 13.81 -8.54
C THR A 57 -5.27 13.11 -7.34
N ILE A 58 -4.05 12.62 -7.52
CA ILE A 58 -3.17 12.15 -6.45
C ILE A 58 -2.37 13.35 -5.94
N ARG A 59 -2.48 13.64 -4.64
CA ARG A 59 -1.65 14.65 -3.96
C ARG A 59 -0.59 13.95 -3.11
N PHE A 60 0.67 14.25 -3.39
CA PHE A 60 1.83 13.68 -2.72
C PHE A 60 2.34 14.64 -1.65
N HIS A 61 2.59 14.10 -0.47
CA HIS A 61 3.15 14.81 0.67
C HIS A 61 4.47 14.14 1.05
N VAL A 62 5.59 14.86 0.90
CA VAL A 62 6.94 14.31 1.06
C VAL A 62 7.74 15.19 2.01
N SER A 63 8.45 14.56 2.94
CA SER A 63 9.46 15.20 3.77
C SER A 63 10.82 14.61 3.40
N THR A 64 11.78 15.46 3.07
CA THR A 64 13.12 15.01 2.69
C THR A 64 14.20 16.01 3.08
N THR A 65 15.41 15.52 3.33
CA THR A 65 16.60 16.37 3.46
C THR A 65 17.31 16.58 2.12
N SER A 66 16.85 15.93 1.04
CA SER A 66 17.38 16.12 -0.31
C SER A 66 16.87 17.44 -0.89
N PRO A 67 17.72 18.25 -1.57
CA PRO A 67 17.28 19.50 -2.21
C PRO A 67 16.21 19.28 -3.28
N THR A 68 16.30 18.17 -3.99
CA THR A 68 15.27 17.71 -4.93
C THR A 68 14.99 16.21 -4.75
N PHE A 69 13.86 15.74 -5.23
CA PHE A 69 13.55 14.31 -5.29
C PHE A 69 12.77 13.97 -6.56
N THR A 70 12.67 12.67 -6.83
CA THR A 70 11.92 12.09 -7.94
C THR A 70 10.73 11.31 -7.43
N ILE A 71 9.57 11.45 -8.08
CA ILE A 71 8.43 10.54 -7.94
C ILE A 71 8.41 9.60 -9.14
N LYS A 72 8.40 8.28 -8.88
CA LYS A 72 8.08 7.27 -9.88
C LYS A 72 6.77 6.60 -9.52
N VAL A 73 5.90 6.35 -10.50
CA VAL A 73 4.68 5.59 -10.29
C VAL A 73 4.67 4.37 -11.20
N SER A 74 4.39 3.21 -10.61
CA SER A 74 4.40 1.92 -11.31
C SER A 74 3.19 1.08 -10.93
N ARG A 75 2.60 0.37 -11.89
CA ARG A 75 1.64 -0.70 -11.60
C ARG A 75 2.39 -1.92 -11.09
N ILE A 76 1.92 -2.51 -10.01
CA ILE A 76 2.49 -3.72 -9.43
C ILE A 76 1.98 -4.90 -10.25
N VAL A 77 2.91 -5.63 -10.85
CA VAL A 77 2.66 -6.83 -11.67
C VAL A 77 3.64 -7.91 -11.29
N PHE A 78 3.41 -9.16 -11.72
CA PHE A 78 4.38 -10.22 -11.50
C PHE A 78 5.70 -9.92 -12.24
N PRO A 79 6.87 -10.06 -11.58
CA PRO A 79 7.05 -10.38 -10.16
C PRO A 79 6.79 -9.18 -9.24
N TRP A 80 6.07 -9.38 -8.14
CA TRP A 80 5.52 -8.35 -7.24
C TRP A 80 6.51 -7.36 -6.60
N TRP A 81 7.82 -7.62 -6.70
CA TRP A 81 8.88 -6.74 -6.21
C TRP A 81 9.49 -5.85 -7.32
N ASN A 82 9.14 -6.08 -8.57
CA ASN A 82 9.62 -5.31 -9.70
C ASN A 82 8.68 -4.13 -9.98
N TYR A 83 9.21 -2.91 -9.87
CA TYR A 83 8.48 -1.67 -10.15
C TYR A 83 8.94 -1.01 -11.45
N ASP A 84 9.77 -1.69 -12.25
CA ASP A 84 10.26 -1.17 -13.53
C ASP A 84 9.58 -1.86 -14.74
N PRO A 85 9.32 -1.11 -15.83
CA PRO A 85 9.51 0.33 -15.95
C PRO A 85 8.41 1.12 -15.22
N ALA A 86 8.77 2.28 -14.67
CA ALA A 86 7.77 3.22 -14.16
C ALA A 86 6.87 3.73 -15.28
N LEU A 87 5.57 3.82 -15.02
CA LEU A 87 4.58 4.42 -15.92
C LEU A 87 4.77 5.94 -16.00
N VAL A 88 5.13 6.55 -14.87
CA VAL A 88 5.45 7.98 -14.78
C VAL A 88 6.72 8.17 -13.98
N THR A 89 7.56 9.12 -14.41
CA THR A 89 8.71 9.61 -13.66
C THR A 89 8.69 11.13 -13.69
N VAL A 90 8.60 11.77 -12.53
CA VAL A 90 8.69 13.21 -12.35
C VAL A 90 9.94 13.51 -11.55
N THR A 91 10.89 14.24 -12.15
CA THR A 91 12.19 14.58 -11.54
C THR A 91 12.18 16.01 -11.02
N ASP A 92 13.26 16.37 -10.32
CA ASP A 92 13.57 17.74 -9.91
C ASP A 92 12.46 18.43 -9.08
N ILE A 93 11.69 17.64 -8.32
CA ILE A 93 10.67 18.17 -7.41
C ILE A 93 11.38 18.79 -6.21
N PRO A 94 11.10 20.07 -5.85
CA PRO A 94 11.73 20.70 -4.70
C PRO A 94 11.49 19.90 -3.41
N GLY A 95 12.58 19.56 -2.71
CA GLY A 95 12.53 18.88 -1.44
C GLY A 95 12.49 19.85 -0.27
N GLU A 96 11.65 19.56 0.72
CA GLU A 96 11.60 20.30 1.98
C GLU A 96 11.53 19.31 3.14
N PHE A 97 12.27 19.60 4.22
CA PHE A 97 12.23 18.80 5.43
C PHE A 97 11.09 19.28 6.33
N HIS A 98 10.15 18.38 6.62
CA HIS A 98 9.09 18.58 7.59
C HIS A 98 9.25 17.59 8.74
N PRO A 99 9.34 18.05 10.00
CA PRO A 99 9.48 17.16 11.14
C PRO A 99 8.20 16.32 11.35
N ILE A 100 8.37 15.17 11.99
CA ILE A 100 7.24 14.36 12.48
C ILE A 100 6.55 15.14 13.62
N PRO A 101 5.22 15.39 13.56
CA PRO A 101 4.50 16.03 14.66
C PRO A 101 4.52 15.19 15.95
N GLU A 102 4.33 15.83 17.11
CA GLU A 102 4.29 15.13 18.42
C GLU A 102 3.26 13.99 18.45
N GLN A 103 2.13 14.17 17.76
CA GLN A 103 1.10 13.15 17.57
C GLN A 103 1.04 12.68 16.12
N GLY A 104 2.19 12.38 15.52
CA GLY A 104 2.28 11.98 14.10
C GLY A 104 1.40 10.78 13.72
N TRP A 105 1.02 9.93 14.68
CA TRP A 105 0.05 8.85 14.43
C TRP A 105 -1.36 9.36 14.04
N LEU A 106 -1.70 10.61 14.34
CA LEU A 106 -2.92 11.28 13.91
C LEU A 106 -2.79 11.97 12.54
N GLY A 107 -1.63 11.88 11.90
CA GLY A 107 -1.36 12.43 10.59
C GLY A 107 -0.05 13.21 10.56
N ALA A 108 0.61 13.19 9.40
CA ALA A 108 1.86 13.92 9.20
C ALA A 108 1.61 15.43 9.07
N ASN A 109 0.48 15.82 8.47
CA ASN A 109 0.10 17.21 8.20
C ASN A 109 1.19 18.00 7.46
N TRP A 110 1.96 17.33 6.62
CA TRP A 110 2.95 17.96 5.76
C TRP A 110 2.25 18.69 4.60
N PRO A 111 2.79 19.81 4.10
CA PRO A 111 2.24 20.45 2.92
C PRO A 111 2.34 19.51 1.70
N MET A 112 1.50 19.77 0.71
CA MET A 112 1.57 19.07 -0.58
C MET A 112 2.86 19.45 -1.29
N SER A 113 3.62 18.45 -1.74
CA SER A 113 4.86 18.65 -2.50
C SER A 113 4.61 18.63 -4.01
N TYR A 114 3.67 17.78 -4.46
CA TYR A 114 3.35 17.60 -5.87
C TYR A 114 1.93 17.05 -6.04
N GLU A 115 1.29 17.30 -7.18
CA GLU A 115 0.03 16.66 -7.55
C GLU A 115 0.09 16.14 -8.99
N MET A 116 -0.62 15.04 -9.25
CA MET A 116 -0.77 14.50 -10.59
C MET A 116 -2.17 13.95 -10.80
N VAL A 117 -2.64 13.99 -12.04
CA VAL A 117 -3.90 13.35 -12.44
C VAL A 117 -3.63 11.89 -12.80
N VAL A 118 -4.48 10.98 -12.34
CA VAL A 118 -4.50 9.59 -12.78
C VAL A 118 -4.88 9.56 -14.25
N ASP A 119 -3.95 9.10 -15.10
CA ASP A 119 -4.16 9.07 -16.54
C ASP A 119 -5.36 8.17 -16.91
N GLU A 120 -6.15 8.59 -17.91
CA GLU A 120 -7.34 7.87 -18.38
C GLU A 120 -7.02 6.45 -18.91
N THR A 121 -5.76 6.19 -19.23
CA THR A 121 -5.27 4.87 -19.69
C THR A 121 -4.85 3.95 -18.56
N TRP A 122 -4.78 4.43 -17.31
CA TRP A 122 -4.41 3.59 -16.17
C TRP A 122 -5.54 2.60 -15.88
N VAL A 123 -5.22 1.33 -16.05
CA VAL A 123 -6.15 0.24 -15.72
C VAL A 123 -6.25 0.05 -14.22
N THR A 124 -7.38 -0.48 -13.76
CA THR A 124 -7.53 -0.84 -12.35
C THR A 124 -6.41 -1.82 -11.91
N GLY A 125 -5.91 -1.61 -10.69
CA GLY A 125 -4.71 -2.30 -10.24
C GLY A 125 -4.19 -1.81 -8.90
N SER A 126 -3.22 -2.56 -8.38
CA SER A 126 -2.34 -2.08 -7.31
C SER A 126 -1.18 -1.29 -7.92
N TYR A 127 -0.89 -0.12 -7.36
CA TYR A 127 0.15 0.79 -7.81
C TYR A 127 1.08 1.14 -6.65
N MET A 128 2.29 1.56 -7.01
CA MET A 128 3.33 1.97 -6.08
C MET A 128 3.89 3.33 -6.52
N ALA A 129 3.85 4.31 -5.61
CA ALA A 129 4.67 5.50 -5.72
C ALA A 129 6.04 5.25 -5.06
N GLN A 130 7.11 5.69 -5.71
CA GLN A 130 8.47 5.69 -5.19
C GLN A 130 8.96 7.14 -5.09
N PHE A 131 9.37 7.56 -3.89
CA PHE A 131 10.05 8.81 -3.64
C PHE A 131 11.56 8.55 -3.57
N VAL A 132 12.33 9.14 -4.47
CA VAL A 132 13.77 8.84 -4.62
C VAL A 132 14.59 10.12 -4.47
N THR A 133 15.56 10.13 -3.57
CA THR A 133 16.50 11.26 -3.41
C THR A 133 17.60 11.23 -4.47
N GLU A 134 18.33 12.33 -4.62
CA GLU A 134 19.46 12.43 -5.55
C GLU A 134 20.56 11.38 -5.26
N ASN A 135 20.77 11.07 -3.98
CA ASN A 135 21.75 10.06 -3.55
C ASN A 135 21.19 8.63 -3.43
N GLY A 136 19.94 8.39 -3.87
CA GLY A 136 19.37 7.07 -4.05
C GLY A 136 18.63 6.48 -2.85
N SER A 137 18.39 7.23 -1.77
CA SER A 137 17.43 6.83 -0.74
C SER A 137 16.04 6.73 -1.36
N VAL A 138 15.26 5.72 -0.93
CA VAL A 138 13.93 5.47 -1.46
C VAL A 138 12.91 5.23 -0.36
N HIS A 139 11.75 5.85 -0.51
CA HIS A 139 10.53 5.54 0.23
C HIS A 139 9.39 5.22 -0.73
N TYR A 140 8.43 4.43 -0.27
CA TYR A 140 7.37 3.83 -1.07
C TYR A 140 6.00 4.24 -0.53
N HIS A 141 4.98 4.24 -1.38
CA HIS A 141 3.60 4.35 -0.94
C HIS A 141 2.69 3.53 -1.85
N PRO A 142 2.07 2.44 -1.35
CA PRO A 142 1.09 1.69 -2.12
C PRO A 142 -0.24 2.46 -2.18
N PHE A 143 -0.89 2.41 -3.33
CA PHE A 143 -2.26 2.89 -3.52
C PHE A 143 -2.91 2.07 -4.64
N PHE A 144 -4.24 2.10 -4.72
CA PHE A 144 -4.97 1.41 -5.78
C PHE A 144 -5.49 2.40 -6.81
N VAL A 145 -5.53 1.97 -8.07
CA VAL A 145 -6.36 2.60 -9.08
C VAL A 145 -7.63 1.76 -9.18
N ARG A 146 -8.76 2.36 -8.81
CA ARG A 146 -10.09 1.73 -8.93
C ARG A 146 -10.68 2.01 -10.31
N PRO A 147 -11.61 1.19 -10.80
CA PRO A 147 -12.30 1.48 -12.07
C PRO A 147 -13.09 2.79 -11.97
N ALA A 148 -13.24 3.49 -13.11
CA ALA A 148 -14.13 4.65 -13.19
C ALA A 148 -15.61 4.27 -13.01
N VAL A 149 -15.98 3.05 -13.43
CA VAL A 149 -17.29 2.44 -13.23
C VAL A 149 -17.07 1.05 -12.64
N PHE A 150 -17.52 0.82 -11.41
CA PHE A 150 -17.39 -0.48 -10.74
C PHE A 150 -18.12 -1.59 -11.51
N GLY A 151 -17.52 -2.76 -11.59
CA GLY A 151 -17.97 -3.92 -12.37
C GLY A 151 -17.77 -3.83 -13.88
N SER A 152 -17.09 -2.79 -14.39
CA SER A 152 -16.99 -2.55 -15.85
C SER A 152 -15.90 -3.36 -16.54
N VAL A 153 -14.84 -3.73 -15.80
CA VAL A 153 -13.71 -4.53 -16.28
C VAL A 153 -13.88 -5.99 -15.86
N SER A 154 -14.24 -6.22 -14.59
CA SER A 154 -14.45 -7.57 -14.06
C SER A 154 -15.52 -7.60 -12.98
N ARG A 155 -16.19 -8.75 -12.86
CA ARG A 155 -17.10 -9.06 -11.73
C ARG A 155 -16.35 -9.66 -10.54
N MET A 156 -15.02 -9.66 -10.55
CA MET A 156 -14.17 -10.04 -9.42
C MET A 156 -13.46 -8.80 -8.87
N ALA A 157 -13.62 -8.53 -7.57
CA ALA A 157 -12.95 -7.43 -6.89
C ALA A 157 -11.86 -7.94 -5.94
N PHE A 158 -10.67 -7.34 -5.99
CA PHE A 158 -9.63 -7.49 -4.99
C PHE A 158 -9.67 -6.30 -4.02
N VAL A 159 -9.82 -6.57 -2.73
CA VAL A 159 -9.93 -5.52 -1.71
C VAL A 159 -8.58 -5.26 -1.05
N GLY A 160 -8.16 -3.99 -0.96
CA GLY A 160 -6.94 -3.58 -0.24
C GLY A 160 -7.17 -3.48 1.28
N ASN A 161 -6.17 -3.85 2.09
CA ASN A 161 -6.23 -3.89 3.56
C ASN A 161 -5.57 -2.67 4.24
N PHE A 162 -5.79 -1.47 3.72
CA PHE A 162 -5.11 -0.25 4.19
C PHE A 162 -5.38 0.06 5.67
N SER A 163 -6.55 -0.28 6.18
CA SER A 163 -6.91 -0.11 7.60
C SER A 163 -6.04 -0.98 8.49
N THR A 164 -5.80 -2.25 8.09
CA THR A 164 -4.86 -3.12 8.77
C THR A 164 -3.42 -2.64 8.61
N LEU A 165 -3.00 -2.17 7.44
CA LEU A 165 -1.65 -1.60 7.29
C LEU A 165 -1.44 -0.40 8.24
N ALA A 166 -2.47 0.42 8.47
CA ALA A 166 -2.43 1.55 9.37
C ALA A 166 -2.44 1.18 10.86
N SER A 167 -3.12 0.10 11.25
CA SER A 167 -3.21 -0.31 12.66
C SER A 167 -1.88 -0.83 13.21
N TYR A 168 -1.06 -1.43 12.34
CA TYR A 168 0.32 -1.84 12.63
C TYR A 168 1.34 -0.72 12.36
N ASN A 169 0.94 0.44 11.86
CA ASN A 169 1.89 1.49 11.46
C ASN A 169 2.39 2.31 12.66
N THR A 170 3.64 2.03 13.06
CA THR A 170 4.35 2.73 14.15
C THR A 170 4.88 4.11 13.76
N TRP A 171 4.79 4.50 12.48
CA TRP A 171 5.21 5.82 12.04
C TRP A 171 4.46 6.92 12.82
N GLY A 172 5.19 7.94 13.25
CA GLY A 172 4.59 9.02 14.04
C GLY A 172 4.42 8.70 15.53
N GLY A 173 4.95 7.57 16.00
CA GLY A 173 5.21 7.29 17.41
C GLY A 173 4.27 6.30 18.10
N ARG A 174 3.11 5.99 17.53
CA ARG A 174 2.15 5.02 18.08
C ARG A 174 1.40 4.26 16.99
N ASP A 175 1.02 3.04 17.32
CA ASP A 175 0.11 2.16 16.59
C ASP A 175 -0.92 1.56 17.57
N TYR A 176 -1.71 0.56 17.18
CA TYR A 176 -2.74 -0.02 18.06
C TYR A 176 -2.19 -1.07 19.05
N TYR A 177 -0.93 -1.48 18.90
CA TYR A 177 -0.36 -2.63 19.62
C TYR A 177 0.76 -2.22 20.59
N THR A 178 1.59 -1.26 20.23
CA THR A 178 2.80 -0.85 20.95
C THR A 178 2.45 0.11 22.08
N MET A 179 2.90 -0.18 23.30
CA MET A 179 2.61 0.67 24.47
C MET A 179 3.54 1.90 24.54
N PRO A 180 3.01 3.11 24.81
CA PRO A 180 1.59 3.44 24.97
C PRO A 180 0.85 3.47 23.62
N ARG A 181 -0.21 2.67 23.49
CA ARG A 181 -0.94 2.53 22.22
C ARG A 181 -1.76 3.76 21.85
N ALA A 182 -2.07 3.89 20.57
CA ALA A 182 -3.10 4.77 20.05
C ALA A 182 -4.46 4.07 20.00
N TYR A 183 -5.53 4.86 20.04
CA TYR A 183 -6.92 4.40 19.81
C TYR A 183 -7.55 5.00 18.55
N LYS A 184 -6.77 5.87 17.87
CA LYS A 184 -7.10 6.53 16.62
C LYS A 184 -5.81 6.63 15.84
N ALA A 185 -5.87 6.35 14.55
CA ALA A 185 -4.75 6.48 13.63
C ALA A 185 -5.25 7.12 12.34
N SER A 186 -4.39 7.93 11.73
CA SER A 186 -4.64 8.49 10.40
C SER A 186 -3.98 7.62 9.33
N LEU A 187 -4.60 7.59 8.15
CA LEU A 187 -4.02 7.09 6.92
C LEU A 187 -3.17 8.16 6.19
N ARG A 188 -3.32 9.44 6.55
CA ARG A 188 -2.55 10.56 5.99
C ARG A 188 -1.19 10.71 6.66
N ARG A 189 -0.39 9.65 6.58
CA ARG A 189 0.97 9.54 7.10
C ARG A 189 1.77 8.47 6.36
N PRO A 190 3.10 8.56 6.29
CA PRO A 190 3.94 7.50 5.74
C PRO A 190 3.73 6.15 6.43
N PHE A 191 3.88 5.05 5.69
CA PHE A 191 4.04 3.73 6.29
C PHE A 191 5.49 3.53 6.75
N TYR A 192 5.67 2.91 7.91
CA TYR A 192 7.01 2.64 8.45
C TYR A 192 7.69 1.44 7.78
N TYR A 193 6.97 0.31 7.67
CA TYR A 193 7.58 -0.96 7.27
C TYR A 193 7.94 -1.03 5.78
N GLY A 194 9.08 -1.66 5.49
CA GLY A 194 9.55 -1.89 4.13
C GLY A 194 9.87 -0.59 3.38
N SER A 195 10.32 0.44 4.09
CA SER A 195 10.54 1.79 3.58
C SER A 195 9.28 2.41 2.97
N GLY A 196 8.10 2.20 3.58
CA GLY A 196 6.84 2.77 3.07
C GLY A 196 5.94 1.81 2.30
N LYS A 197 6.40 0.59 2.02
CA LYS A 197 5.54 -0.43 1.39
C LYS A 197 4.35 -0.82 2.25
N GLY A 198 4.42 -0.60 3.57
CA GLY A 198 3.50 -1.23 4.51
C GLY A 198 3.66 -2.76 4.43
N ARG A 199 2.99 -3.51 5.30
CA ARG A 199 3.02 -4.98 5.25
C ARG A 199 2.24 -5.57 4.06
N SER A 200 2.26 -4.90 2.90
CA SER A 200 1.48 -5.18 1.69
C SER A 200 2.03 -6.33 0.84
N GLN A 201 3.24 -6.85 1.15
CA GLN A 201 3.90 -7.87 0.33
C GLN A 201 3.07 -9.15 0.16
N TRP A 202 2.22 -9.47 1.13
CA TRP A 202 1.35 -10.65 1.08
C TRP A 202 0.21 -10.46 0.07
N SER A 203 -0.46 -9.31 0.12
CA SER A 203 -1.49 -8.94 -0.85
C SER A 203 -0.90 -8.81 -2.26
N HIS A 204 0.31 -8.26 -2.38
CA HIS A 204 1.01 -8.15 -3.66
C HIS A 204 1.35 -9.51 -4.28
N ARG A 205 1.82 -10.45 -3.47
CA ARG A 205 2.07 -11.84 -3.90
C ARG A 205 0.81 -12.48 -4.48
N MET A 206 -0.31 -12.35 -3.78
CA MET A 206 -1.56 -12.99 -4.20
C MET A 206 -2.13 -12.36 -5.47
N HIS A 207 -2.29 -11.03 -5.51
CA HIS A 207 -2.92 -10.40 -6.67
C HIS A 207 -2.05 -10.58 -7.93
N CYS A 208 -0.73 -10.46 -7.83
CA CYS A 208 0.17 -10.70 -8.97
C CYS A 208 0.10 -12.14 -9.46
N HIS A 209 -0.09 -13.11 -8.56
CA HIS A 209 -0.29 -14.50 -8.93
C HIS A 209 -1.63 -14.69 -9.65
N LEU A 210 -2.72 -14.15 -9.12
CA LEU A 210 -4.03 -14.21 -9.78
C LEU A 210 -3.98 -13.61 -11.20
N GLU A 211 -3.40 -12.43 -11.35
CA GLU A 211 -3.25 -11.79 -12.67
C GLU A 211 -2.37 -12.63 -13.63
N GLN A 212 -1.27 -13.20 -13.14
CA GLN A 212 -0.39 -14.06 -13.95
C GLN A 212 -1.12 -15.29 -14.51
N TYR A 213 -2.14 -15.79 -13.80
CA TYR A 213 -2.98 -16.91 -14.22
C TYR A 213 -4.21 -16.48 -15.04
N GLY A 214 -4.32 -15.19 -15.38
CA GLY A 214 -5.37 -14.66 -16.25
C GLY A 214 -6.67 -14.31 -15.53
N TYR A 215 -6.67 -14.20 -14.19
CA TYR A 215 -7.81 -13.65 -13.47
C TYR A 215 -7.83 -12.13 -13.60
N GLU A 216 -8.79 -11.61 -14.35
CA GLU A 216 -9.07 -10.18 -14.44
C GLU A 216 -9.84 -9.74 -13.20
N MET A 217 -9.38 -8.68 -12.53
CA MET A 217 -9.94 -8.19 -11.27
C MET A 217 -9.98 -6.66 -11.26
N GLU A 218 -10.99 -6.11 -10.60
CA GLU A 218 -11.00 -4.71 -10.22
C GLU A 218 -10.44 -4.54 -8.81
N TYR A 219 -9.69 -3.47 -8.58
CA TYR A 219 -9.05 -3.18 -7.31
C TYR A 219 -9.83 -2.08 -6.61
N ILE A 220 -10.32 -2.40 -5.42
CA ILE A 220 -11.04 -1.47 -4.55
C ILE A 220 -10.45 -1.50 -3.16
N THR A 221 -10.78 -0.53 -2.33
CA THR A 221 -10.33 -0.44 -0.95
C THR A 221 -11.49 -0.52 0.02
N GLU A 222 -11.17 -0.76 1.29
CA GLU A 222 -12.14 -0.66 2.38
C GLU A 222 -12.85 0.70 2.40
N TRP A 223 -12.15 1.77 1.99
CA TRP A 223 -12.72 3.12 1.93
C TRP A 223 -13.76 3.28 0.82
N ASP A 224 -13.54 2.66 -0.34
CA ASP A 224 -14.53 2.68 -1.43
C ASP A 224 -15.85 2.02 -0.99
N ILE A 225 -15.73 0.90 -0.26
CA ILE A 225 -16.88 0.18 0.31
C ILE A 225 -17.52 0.98 1.45
N GLU A 226 -16.73 1.66 2.29
CA GLU A 226 -17.25 2.53 3.35
C GLU A 226 -18.10 3.67 2.77
N GLN A 227 -17.62 4.32 1.71
CA GLN A 227 -18.32 5.43 1.07
C GLN A 227 -19.54 4.97 0.27
N GLN A 228 -19.45 3.81 -0.37
CA GLN A 228 -20.48 3.30 -1.26
C GLN A 228 -20.68 1.78 -1.10
N PRO A 229 -21.36 1.31 -0.04
CA PRO A 229 -21.53 -0.12 0.26
C PRO A 229 -22.19 -0.91 -0.87
N GLU A 230 -23.06 -0.27 -1.66
CA GLU A 230 -23.78 -0.91 -2.74
C GLU A 230 -22.91 -1.32 -3.93
N ILE A 231 -21.66 -0.83 -4.05
CA ILE A 231 -20.74 -1.24 -5.14
C ILE A 231 -20.50 -2.75 -5.12
N LEU A 232 -20.66 -3.40 -3.97
CA LEU A 232 -20.52 -4.86 -3.86
C LEU A 232 -21.59 -5.62 -4.64
N ARG A 233 -22.64 -4.96 -5.14
CA ARG A 233 -23.62 -5.58 -6.06
C ARG A 233 -23.09 -5.76 -7.48
N GLU A 234 -22.05 -5.00 -7.85
CA GLU A 234 -21.47 -5.06 -9.18
C GLU A 234 -20.54 -6.27 -9.37
N TYR A 235 -20.17 -6.93 -8.28
CA TYR A 235 -19.26 -8.07 -8.27
C TYR A 235 -19.97 -9.38 -7.94
N ASP A 236 -19.46 -10.48 -8.48
CA ASP A 236 -19.82 -11.86 -8.13
C ASP A 236 -18.88 -12.46 -7.09
N VAL A 237 -17.60 -12.03 -7.09
CA VAL A 237 -16.56 -12.55 -6.21
C VAL A 237 -15.77 -11.41 -5.59
N ILE A 238 -15.66 -11.39 -4.25
CA ILE A 238 -14.78 -10.49 -3.50
C ILE A 238 -13.59 -11.29 -2.97
N VAL A 239 -12.39 -10.81 -3.26
CA VAL A 239 -11.12 -11.46 -2.92
C VAL A 239 -10.39 -10.64 -1.86
N PHE A 240 -10.01 -11.33 -0.78
CA PHE A 240 -9.16 -10.81 0.29
C PHE A 240 -7.86 -11.60 0.31
N ALA A 241 -6.73 -10.94 0.56
CA ALA A 241 -5.46 -11.63 0.69
C ALA A 241 -4.46 -10.88 1.56
N GLY A 242 -3.68 -11.67 2.29
CA GLY A 242 -2.76 -11.18 3.30
C GLY A 242 -3.42 -11.18 4.67
N HIS A 243 -3.93 -10.03 5.09
CA HIS A 243 -4.47 -9.86 6.43
C HIS A 243 -5.48 -8.70 6.51
N HIS A 244 -6.79 -8.97 6.39
CA HIS A 244 -7.88 -8.02 6.73
C HIS A 244 -8.39 -8.27 8.15
N GLU A 245 -7.86 -7.50 9.10
CA GLU A 245 -8.20 -7.59 10.53
C GLU A 245 -9.08 -6.42 10.99
N TYR A 246 -8.88 -5.23 10.41
CA TYR A 246 -9.51 -3.99 10.85
C TYR A 246 -10.56 -3.53 9.86
N VAL A 247 -11.82 -3.88 10.13
CA VAL A 247 -12.96 -3.52 9.29
C VAL A 247 -13.98 -2.69 10.06
N SER A 248 -14.67 -1.80 9.36
CA SER A 248 -15.81 -1.07 9.91
C SER A 248 -17.06 -1.94 9.95
N THR A 249 -18.07 -1.50 10.71
CA THR A 249 -19.40 -2.13 10.68
C THR A 249 -20.04 -1.98 9.30
N THR A 250 -19.91 -0.82 8.65
CA THR A 250 -20.42 -0.58 7.30
C THR A 250 -19.85 -1.58 6.30
N PHE A 251 -18.53 -1.80 6.32
CA PHE A 251 -17.85 -2.76 5.47
C PHE A 251 -18.31 -4.18 5.75
N TYR A 252 -18.38 -4.57 7.03
CA TYR A 252 -18.85 -5.90 7.43
C TYR A 252 -20.28 -6.16 6.95
N ASP A 253 -21.19 -5.21 7.18
CA ASP A 253 -22.59 -5.32 6.78
C ASP A 253 -22.70 -5.41 5.24
N ALA A 254 -21.89 -4.66 4.50
CA ALA A 254 -21.85 -4.73 3.04
C ALA A 254 -21.44 -6.12 2.53
N LEU A 255 -20.45 -6.75 3.17
CA LEU A 255 -20.02 -8.11 2.84
C LEU A 255 -21.07 -9.16 3.20
N GLN A 256 -21.73 -9.01 4.35
CA GLN A 256 -22.84 -9.86 4.74
C GLN A 256 -23.98 -9.77 3.71
N ASP A 257 -24.34 -8.55 3.31
CA ASP A 257 -25.32 -8.26 2.28
C ASP A 257 -24.96 -8.89 0.92
N HIS A 258 -23.68 -8.81 0.54
CA HIS A 258 -23.17 -9.42 -0.70
C HIS A 258 -23.32 -10.96 -0.63
N HIS A 259 -22.93 -11.56 0.50
CA HIS A 259 -23.06 -13.00 0.73
C HIS A 259 -24.51 -13.47 0.72
N ASP A 260 -25.41 -12.77 1.44
CA ASP A 260 -26.82 -13.14 1.58
C ASP A 260 -27.58 -13.09 0.24
N ARG A 261 -27.11 -12.28 -0.71
CA ARG A 261 -27.62 -12.21 -2.08
C ARG A 261 -27.00 -13.25 -3.04
N GLY A 262 -26.12 -14.12 -2.54
CA GLY A 262 -25.50 -15.19 -3.29
C GLY A 262 -24.11 -14.88 -3.87
N GLY A 263 -23.51 -13.75 -3.48
CA GLY A 263 -22.14 -13.41 -3.83
C GLY A 263 -21.10 -14.29 -3.13
N HIS A 264 -19.90 -14.38 -3.70
CA HIS A 264 -18.83 -15.26 -3.24
C HIS A 264 -17.71 -14.46 -2.57
N LEU A 265 -17.23 -14.97 -1.43
CA LEU A 265 -16.06 -14.42 -0.74
C LEU A 265 -14.90 -15.42 -0.86
N ALA A 266 -13.78 -14.97 -1.40
CA ALA A 266 -12.53 -15.71 -1.47
C ALA A 266 -11.53 -15.11 -0.47
N MET A 267 -11.38 -15.76 0.68
CA MET A 267 -10.55 -15.26 1.78
C MET A 267 -9.23 -16.01 1.81
N PHE A 268 -8.15 -15.36 1.37
CA PHE A 268 -6.77 -15.85 1.43
C PHE A 268 -5.97 -15.11 2.52
N ASP A 269 -6.63 -14.87 3.65
CA ASP A 269 -6.06 -14.22 4.83
C ASP A 269 -5.73 -15.24 5.93
N ALA A 270 -4.74 -14.91 6.76
CA ALA A 270 -4.53 -15.47 8.10
C ALA A 270 -3.43 -14.67 8.82
N ASP A 271 -3.23 -14.94 10.11
CA ASP A 271 -2.17 -14.40 10.98
C ASP A 271 -0.77 -14.99 10.71
#